data_AF-A0A4R6RIZ5-F1
#
_entry.id   AF-A0A4R6RIZ5-F1
#
_cell.length_a   1.000
_cell.length_b   1.000
_cell.length_c   1.000
_cell.angle_alpha   90.00
_cell.angle_beta   90.00
_cell.angle_gamma   90.00
#
_symmetry.space_group_name_H-M   'P 1'
#
loop_
_entity.id
_entity.type
_entity.pdbx_description
1 polymer ?
#
loop_
_entity_poly.entity_id
_entity_poly.type
_entity_poly.pdbx_seq_one_letter_code
_entity_poly.pdbx_strand_id
1 'polypeptide(L)' 'MDDRIETLEFARLERAEYIERMTQELSRLAAGANLPMLAYLLEMAAEEAAALRESAKVRLAPEEVLGRAPRGGAP' A
#
# COMPACT_ATOMS: atom_id res chain seq x y z
N MET A 1 -2.88 -12.85 -21.08
CA MET A 1 -3.80 -11.69 -21.20
C MET A 1 -3.47 -10.76 -20.03
N ASP A 2 -2.18 -10.42 -19.84
CA ASP A 2 -1.62 -10.15 -18.50
C ASP A 2 -0.86 -8.83 -18.36
N ASP A 3 -0.11 -8.38 -19.37
CA ASP A 3 0.74 -7.17 -19.24
C ASP A 3 -0.06 -5.90 -18.89
N ARG A 4 -1.30 -5.79 -19.36
CA ARG A 4 -2.15 -4.62 -19.09
C ARG A 4 -2.67 -4.59 -17.65
N ILE A 5 -2.86 -5.75 -17.01
CA ILE A 5 -3.35 -5.84 -15.63
C ILE A 5 -2.20 -5.51 -14.67
N GLU A 6 -1.02 -6.08 -14.90
CA GLU A 6 0.18 -5.77 -14.11
C GLU A 6 0.56 -4.28 -14.19
N THR A 7 0.49 -3.68 -15.38
CA THR A 7 0.78 -2.24 -15.56
C THR A 7 -0.21 -1.35 -14.80
N LEU A 8 -1.50 -1.72 -14.75
CA LEU A 8 -2.52 -0.95 -14.03
C LEU A 8 -2.38 -1.07 -12.51
N GLU A 9 -2.05 -2.26 -12.01
CA GLU A 9 -1.81 -2.50 -10.58
C GLU A 9 -0.51 -1.82 -10.12
N PHE A 10 0.54 -1.80 -10.94
CA PHE A 10 1.76 -1.04 -10.66
C PHE A 10 1.50 0.48 -10.59
N ALA A 11 0.78 1.03 -11.57
CA ALA A 11 0.37 2.44 -11.56
C ALA A 11 -0.58 2.77 -10.39
N ARG A 12 -1.31 1.80 -9.86
CA ARG A 12 -2.17 1.97 -8.67
C ARG A 12 -1.33 2.00 -7.40
N LEU A 13 -0.29 1.17 -7.30
CA LEU A 13 0.64 1.14 -6.18
C LEU A 13 1.41 2.47 -6.06
N GLU A 14 1.95 2.98 -7.18
CA GLU A 14 2.65 4.26 -7.21
C GLU A 14 1.74 5.43 -6.79
N ARG A 15 0.48 5.42 -7.26
CA ARG A 15 -0.51 6.41 -6.86
C ARG A 15 -0.85 6.33 -5.37
N ALA A 16 -0.99 5.13 -4.81
CA ALA A 16 -1.26 4.95 -3.39
C ALA A 16 -0.09 5.48 -2.53
N GLU A 17 1.16 5.18 -2.91
CA GLU A 17 2.34 5.70 -2.22
C GLU A 17 2.46 7.22 -2.31
N TYR A 18 2.16 7.80 -3.48
CA TYR A 18 2.14 9.25 -3.65
C TYR A 18 1.09 9.92 -2.75
N ILE A 19 -0.13 9.37 -2.70
CA ILE A 19 -1.20 9.88 -1.85
C ILE A 19 -0.82 9.78 -0.38
N GLU A 20 -0.29 8.64 0.06
CA GLU A 20 0.18 8.42 1.44
C GLU A 20 1.20 9.50 1.87
N ARG A 21 2.21 9.77 1.05
CA ARG A 21 3.23 10.79 1.36
C ARG A 21 2.65 12.20 1.41
N MET A 22 1.81 12.55 0.44
CA MET A 22 1.19 13.88 0.40
C MET A 22 0.28 14.13 1.60
N THR A 23 -0.57 13.16 1.98
CA THR A 23 -1.50 13.35 3.10
C THR A 23 -0.77 13.46 4.43
N GLN A 24 0.35 12.75 4.61
CA GLN A 24 1.23 12.93 5.76
C GLN A 24 1.86 14.33 5.82
N GLU A 25 2.36 14.85 4.69
CA GLU A 25 2.91 16.22 4.63
C GLU A 25 1.86 17.27 4.93
N LEU A 26 0.67 17.14 4.33
CA LEU A 26 -0.45 18.04 4.57
C LEU A 26 -0.93 17.97 6.02
N SER A 27 -0.94 16.79 6.65
CA SER A 27 -1.30 16.64 8.07
C SER A 27 -0.37 17.45 8.95
N ARG A 28 0.96 17.34 8.73
CA ARG A 28 1.96 18.13 9.46
C ARG A 28 1.75 19.64 9.30
N LEU A 29 1.42 20.09 8.10
CA LEU A 29 1.11 21.50 7.83
C LEU A 29 -0.19 21.93 8.54
N ALA A 30 -1.24 21.10 8.49
CA ALA A 30 -2.51 21.38 9.17
C ALA A 30 -2.35 21.45 10.70
N ALA A 31 -1.54 20.56 11.29
CA ALA A 31 -1.21 20.60 12.71
C ALA A 31 -0.46 21.90 13.07
N GLY A 32 0.54 22.29 12.27
CA GLY A 32 1.27 23.55 12.45
C GLY A 32 0.40 24.80 12.26
N ALA A 33 -0.63 24.74 11.40
CA ALA A 33 -1.59 25.81 11.18
C ALA A 33 -2.74 25.85 12.22
N ASN A 34 -2.69 25.00 13.26
CA ASN A 34 -3.73 24.87 14.28
C ASN A 34 -5.11 24.49 13.70
N LEU A 35 -5.12 23.59 12.71
CA LEU A 35 -6.31 23.01 12.09
C LEU A 35 -6.46 21.53 12.49
N PRO A 36 -6.80 21.22 13.75
CA PRO A 36 -6.73 19.86 14.29
C PRO A 36 -7.67 18.87 13.59
N MET A 37 -8.87 19.30 13.21
CA MET A 37 -9.80 18.44 12.47
C MET A 37 -9.25 18.07 11.08
N LEU A 38 -8.59 19.01 10.40
CA LEU A 38 -8.00 18.76 9.10
C LEU A 38 -6.80 17.82 9.21
N ALA A 39 -5.93 18.01 10.21
CA ALA A 39 -4.81 17.11 10.48
C ALA A 39 -5.29 15.67 10.72
N TYR A 40 -6.33 15.49 11.53
CA TYR A 40 -6.95 14.19 11.78
C TYR A 40 -7.50 13.53 10.50
N LEU A 41 -8.24 14.28 9.67
CA LEU A 41 -8.77 13.74 8.41
C LEU A 41 -7.64 13.32 7.46
N LEU A 42 -6.54 14.07 7.43
CA LEU A 42 -5.37 13.77 6.61
C LEU A 42 -4.57 12.57 7.12
N GLU A 43 -4.51 12.35 8.43
CA GLU A 43 -3.95 11.14 9.03
C GLU A 43 -4.78 9.90 8.66
N MET A 44 -6.11 9.94 8.79
CA MET A 44 -6.96 8.84 8.35
C MET A 44 -6.80 8.54 6.86
N ALA A 45 -6.71 9.57 6.02
CA ALA A 45 -6.47 9.40 4.58
C ALA A 45 -5.10 8.75 4.28
N ALA A 46 -4.07 9.06 5.07
CA ALA A 46 -2.76 8.41 4.97
C ALA A 46 -2.83 6.92 5.36
N GLU A 47 -3.54 6.59 6.43
CA GLU A 47 -3.74 5.20 6.88
C GLU A 47 -4.48 4.36 5.82
N GLU A 48 -5.53 4.93 5.21
CA GLU A 48 -6.28 4.24 4.16
C GLU A 48 -5.42 4.02 2.89
N ALA A 49 -4.62 5.02 2.51
CA ALA A 49 -3.66 4.88 1.40
C ALA A 49 -2.60 3.80 1.68
N ALA A 50 -2.09 3.73 2.92
CA ALA A 50 -1.14 2.70 3.35
C ALA A 50 -1.77 1.30 3.30
N ALA A 51 -3.02 1.15 3.75
CA ALA A 51 -3.75 -0.12 3.69
C ALA A 51 -3.97 -0.58 2.23
N LEU A 52 -4.34 0.36 1.34
CA LEU A 52 -4.46 0.08 -0.09
C LEU A 52 -3.13 -0.36 -0.70
N ARG A 53 -2.03 0.32 -0.37
CA ARG A 53 -0.68 -0.03 -0.82
C ARG A 53 -0.29 -1.44 -0.38
N GLU A 54 -0.56 -1.80 0.87
CA GLU A 54 -0.23 -3.13 1.39
C GLU A 54 -1.07 -4.23 0.72
N SER A 55 -2.36 -3.99 0.51
CA SER A 55 -3.24 -4.93 -0.22
C SER A 55 -2.82 -5.14 -1.68
N ALA A 56 -2.27 -4.11 -2.33
CA ALA A 56 -1.78 -4.19 -3.70
C ALA A 56 -0.48 -4.98 -3.81
N LYS A 57 0.45 -4.85 -2.83
CA LYS A 57 1.67 -5.67 -2.78
C LYS A 57 1.36 -7.17 -2.63
N VAL A 58 0.39 -7.54 -1.81
CA VAL A 58 -0.01 -8.95 -1.62
C VAL A 58 -0.50 -9.56 -2.93
N ARG A 59 -1.17 -8.78 -3.79
CA ARG A 59 -1.60 -9.25 -5.12
C ARG A 59 -0.47 -9.35 -6.13
N LEU A 60 0.56 -8.52 -5.98
CA LEU A 60 1.73 -8.48 -6.87
C LEU A 60 2.82 -9.48 -6.47
N ALA A 61 2.77 -10.06 -5.27
CA ALA A 61 3.65 -11.16 -4.87
C ALA A 61 3.12 -12.46 -5.51
N PRO A 62 3.77 -12.99 -6.57
CA PRO A 62 3.38 -14.27 -7.13
C PRO A 62 3.73 -15.35 -6.10
N GLU A 63 2.78 -16.24 -5.82
CA GLU A 63 2.83 -17.51 -5.07
C GLU A 63 4.19 -18.10 -4.60
N GLU A 64 5.07 -17.36 -3.94
CA GLU A 64 6.28 -17.93 -3.30
C GLU A 64 5.96 -18.60 -1.96
N VAL A 65 4.72 -18.52 -1.49
CA VAL A 65 4.29 -19.07 -0.18
C VAL A 65 3.83 -20.53 -0.26
N LEU A 66 3.66 -21.13 -1.45
CA LEU A 66 3.22 -22.54 -1.62
C LEU A 66 4.31 -23.48 -2.18
N GLY A 67 5.58 -23.10 -2.11
CA GLY A 67 6.71 -23.89 -2.61
C GLY A 67 7.44 -24.79 -1.59
N ARG A 68 7.17 -24.71 -0.28
CA ARG A 68 7.78 -25.62 0.71
C ARG A 68 6.91 -26.84 1.00
N ALA A 69 6.74 -27.71 0.01
CA ALA A 69 6.49 -29.11 0.30
C ALA A 69 7.83 -29.75 0.71
N PRO A 70 8.00 -30.30 1.93
CA PRO A 70 9.13 -31.18 2.20
C PRO A 70 8.91 -32.45 1.37
N ARG A 71 9.56 -32.54 0.22
CA ARG A 71 9.66 -33.80 -0.51
C ARG A 71 10.50 -34.76 0.33
N GLY A 72 9.84 -35.80 0.84
CA GLY A 72 10.33 -37.17 0.97
C GLY A 72 11.70 -37.41 1.63
N GLY A 73 11.68 -38.18 2.70
CA GLY A 73 12.87 -38.82 3.26
C GLY A 73 12.51 -39.84 4.32
N ALA A 74 11.72 -40.85 3.97
CA ALA A 74 11.64 -42.09 4.73
C ALA A 74 12.77 -43.01 4.26
N PRO A 75 13.50 -43.62 5.19
CA PRO A 75 13.82 -45.04 5.14
C PRO A 75 12.87 -45.85 6.04
#